data_AF-A0A0D6APK8-F1
#
_entry.id   AF-A0A0D6APK8-F1
#
_cell.length_a   1.000
_cell.length_b   1.000
_cell.length_c   1.000
_cell.angle_alpha   90.00
_cell.angle_beta   90.00
_cell.angle_gamma   90.00
#
_symmetry.space_group_name_H-M   'P 1'
#
loop_
_entity.id
_entity.type
_entity.pdbx_description
1 polymer ?
#
loop_
_entity_poly.entity_id
_entity_poly.type
_entity_poly.pdbx_seq_one_letter_code
_entity_poly.pdbx_strand_id
1 'polypeptide(L)'
;MRPYSLDLRQKIIHAREKQQCSIRQLAKNFGVAKSFVQKIIKQYQETGDLKPRHSGGRPPKINPEQTVVLLEIINENNDATLWELAELFEKKTGLKLSTSTIDRINRKFDYTVKKKHCMPQKNIVREFNKKDLNIGIK
;
A
#
# COMPACT_ATOMS: atom_id res chain seq x y z
N MET A 1 -13.86 -11.14 1.48
CA MET A 1 -14.63 -11.23 2.75
C MET A 1 -14.04 -10.22 3.73
N ARG A 2 -14.88 -9.44 4.42
CA ARG A 2 -14.38 -8.51 5.46
C ARG A 2 -13.95 -9.31 6.70
N PRO A 3 -12.82 -8.97 7.32
CA PRO A 3 -12.44 -9.62 8.58
C PRO A 3 -13.42 -9.25 9.69
N TYR A 4 -13.61 -10.17 10.64
CA TYR A 4 -14.31 -9.85 11.89
C TYR A 4 -13.61 -8.73 12.65
N SER A 5 -14.40 -7.97 13.42
CA SER A 5 -13.96 -6.83 14.23
C SER A 5 -12.86 -7.24 15.23
N LEU A 6 -11.99 -6.27 15.56
CA LEU A 6 -10.94 -6.47 16.56
C LEU A 6 -11.52 -6.82 17.93
N ASP A 7 -12.63 -6.18 18.32
CA ASP A 7 -13.32 -6.43 19.58
C ASP A 7 -13.75 -7.90 19.72
N LEU A 8 -14.32 -8.51 18.67
CA LEU A 8 -14.69 -9.93 18.71
C LEU A 8 -13.46 -10.82 18.94
N ARG A 9 -12.34 -10.51 18.29
CA ARG A 9 -11.08 -11.27 18.42
C ARG A 9 -10.51 -11.15 19.83
N GLN A 10 -10.52 -9.94 20.40
CA GLN A 10 -10.08 -9.66 21.76
C GLN A 10 -10.92 -10.41 22.79
N LYS A 11 -12.26 -10.38 22.64
CA LYS A 11 -13.18 -11.12 23.53
C LYS A 11 -12.94 -12.63 23.50
N ILE A 12 -12.65 -13.19 22.32
CA ILE A 12 -12.34 -14.63 22.19
C ILE A 12 -11.05 -14.99 22.94
N ILE A 13 -10.01 -14.17 22.85
CA ILE A 13 -8.75 -14.39 23.60
C ILE A 13 -8.95 -14.22 25.09
N HIS A 14 -9.65 -13.16 25.51
CA HIS A 14 -9.93 -12.92 26.92
C HIS A 14 -10.74 -14.05 27.55
N ALA A 15 -11.72 -14.58 26.82
CA ALA A 15 -12.49 -15.74 27.26
C ALA A 15 -11.62 -17.00 27.38
N ARG A 16 -10.66 -17.20 26.47
CA ARG A 16 -9.69 -18.31 26.50
C ARG A 16 -8.71 -18.20 27.70
N GLU A 17 -8.31 -16.99 28.05
CA GLU A 17 -7.40 -16.73 29.19
C GLU A 17 -8.11 -16.86 30.53
N LYS A 18 -9.37 -16.41 30.62
CA LYS A 18 -10.17 -16.48 31.85
C LYS A 18 -10.80 -17.84 32.12
N GLN A 19 -11.25 -18.51 31.06
CA GLN A 19 -11.92 -19.80 31.14
C GLN A 19 -11.05 -20.77 30.36
N GLN A 20 -10.52 -21.81 31.02
CA GLN A 20 -9.79 -22.93 30.38
C GLN A 20 -10.74 -23.77 29.48
N CYS A 21 -11.49 -23.14 28.59
CA CYS A 21 -12.43 -23.76 27.68
C CYS A 21 -11.75 -24.29 26.43
N SER A 22 -12.32 -25.36 25.88
CA SER A 22 -11.88 -25.91 24.60
C SER A 22 -12.21 -24.96 23.43
N ILE A 23 -11.44 -25.05 22.33
CA ILE A 23 -11.68 -24.27 21.10
C ILE A 23 -13.11 -24.47 20.57
N ARG A 24 -13.64 -25.69 20.70
CA ARG A 24 -14.99 -26.03 20.22
C ARG A 24 -16.07 -25.34 21.05
N GLN A 25 -15.89 -25.25 22.37
CA GLN A 25 -16.81 -24.53 23.25
C GLN A 25 -16.75 -23.02 22.97
N LEU A 26 -15.56 -22.44 22.83
CA LEU A 26 -15.41 -21.03 22.46
C LEU A 26 -16.14 -20.71 21.14
N ALA A 27 -15.94 -21.53 20.11
CA ALA A 27 -16.63 -21.37 18.83
C ALA A 27 -18.16 -21.37 18.98
N LYS A 28 -18.71 -22.29 19.80
CA LYS A 28 -20.14 -22.36 20.09
C LYS A 28 -20.65 -21.14 20.85
N ASN A 29 -19.93 -20.69 21.88
CA ASN A 29 -20.31 -19.55 22.71
C ASN A 29 -20.36 -18.23 21.92
N PHE A 30 -19.41 -18.05 20.99
CA PHE A 30 -19.33 -16.84 20.15
C PHE A 30 -20.09 -16.97 18.82
N GLY A 31 -20.68 -18.12 18.51
CA GLY A 31 -21.40 -18.35 17.25
C GLY A 31 -20.51 -18.28 16.00
N VAL A 32 -19.23 -18.63 16.12
CA VAL A 32 -18.24 -18.54 15.04
C VAL A 32 -17.69 -19.91 14.66
N ALA A 33 -17.11 -20.03 13.47
CA ALA A 33 -16.49 -21.28 13.03
C ALA A 33 -15.27 -21.67 13.90
N LYS A 34 -15.11 -22.96 14.18
CA LYS A 34 -13.94 -23.51 14.90
C LYS A 34 -12.62 -23.06 14.29
N SER A 35 -12.52 -23.10 12.96
CA SER A 35 -11.32 -22.73 12.21
C SER A 35 -10.92 -21.26 12.41
N PHE A 36 -11.90 -20.37 12.62
CA PHE A 36 -11.65 -18.96 12.89
C PHE A 36 -11.02 -18.77 14.28
N VAL A 37 -11.58 -19.40 15.32
CA VAL A 37 -11.02 -19.35 16.69
C VAL A 37 -9.60 -19.92 16.71
N GLN A 38 -9.38 -21.05 16.03
CA GLN A 38 -8.05 -21.67 15.95
C GLN A 38 -7.03 -20.75 15.27
N LYS A 39 -7.42 -20.06 14.20
CA LYS A 39 -6.54 -19.09 13.51
C LYS A 39 -6.17 -17.90 14.41
N ILE A 40 -7.12 -17.35 15.16
CA ILE A 40 -6.85 -16.22 16.07
C ILE A 40 -5.87 -16.63 17.15
N ILE A 41 -6.10 -17.78 17.79
CA ILE A 41 -5.25 -18.25 18.89
C ILE A 41 -3.84 -18.52 18.40
N LYS A 42 -3.70 -19.18 17.24
CA LYS A 42 -2.41 -19.40 16.60
C LYS A 42 -1.71 -18.06 16.29
N GLN A 43 -2.42 -17.11 15.70
CA GLN A 43 -1.88 -15.79 15.38
C GLN A 43 -1.39 -15.05 16.65
N TYR A 44 -2.19 -15.07 17.72
CA TYR A 44 -1.85 -14.44 18.99
C TYR A 44 -0.60 -15.06 19.61
N GLN A 45 -0.47 -16.38 19.57
CA GLN A 45 0.72 -17.09 20.07
C GLN A 45 1.98 -16.78 19.25
N GLU A 46 1.87 -16.63 17.93
CA GLU A 46 3.01 -16.36 17.05
C GLU A 46 3.47 -14.89 17.08
N THR A 47 2.52 -13.96 17.12
CA THR A 47 2.79 -12.54 16.84
C THR A 47 2.38 -11.58 17.96
N GLY A 48 1.60 -12.03 18.94
CA GLY A 48 0.98 -11.17 19.96
C GLY A 48 -0.09 -10.21 19.43
N ASP A 49 -0.28 -10.13 18.10
CA ASP A 49 -1.23 -9.22 17.46
C ASP A 49 -2.51 -9.94 17.02
N LEU A 50 -3.65 -9.29 17.26
CA LEU A 50 -4.99 -9.74 16.89
C LEU A 50 -5.51 -9.06 15.63
N LYS A 51 -4.78 -8.11 15.06
CA LYS A 51 -5.19 -7.43 13.83
C LYS A 51 -5.31 -8.42 12.67
N PRO A 52 -6.33 -8.29 11.82
CA PRO A 52 -6.43 -9.12 10.63
C PRO A 52 -5.18 -8.95 9.75
N ARG A 53 -4.50 -10.05 9.45
CA ARG A 53 -3.40 -10.03 8.48
C ARG A 53 -3.95 -9.60 7.13
N HIS A 54 -3.34 -8.59 6.54
CA HIS A 54 -3.65 -8.19 5.17
C HIS A 54 -3.08 -9.26 4.24
N SER A 55 -3.92 -9.88 3.42
CA SER A 55 -3.45 -10.70 2.30
C SER A 55 -2.87 -9.75 1.26
N GLY A 56 -1.56 -9.51 1.33
CA GLY A 56 -0.85 -8.76 0.31
C GLY A 56 -1.02 -9.45 -1.05
N GLY A 57 -1.31 -8.66 -2.08
CA GLY A 57 -1.31 -9.15 -3.46
C GLY A 57 0.09 -9.54 -3.94
N ARG A 58 0.20 -9.90 -5.22
CA ARG A 58 1.50 -10.20 -5.84
C ARG A 58 2.46 -9.01 -5.61
N PRO A 59 3.72 -9.26 -5.18
CA PRO A 59 4.69 -8.19 -5.04
C PRO A 59 4.90 -7.45 -6.38
N PRO A 60 5.19 -6.14 -6.34
CA PRO A 60 5.48 -5.38 -7.54
C PRO A 60 6.69 -5.97 -8.27
N LYS A 61 6.71 -5.85 -9.60
CA LYS A 61 7.83 -6.34 -10.44
C LYS A 61 9.12 -5.54 -10.24
N ILE A 62 9.04 -4.37 -9.61
CA ILE A 62 10.12 -3.39 -9.54
C ILE A 62 10.59 -3.27 -8.10
N ASN A 63 11.91 -3.22 -7.92
CA ASN A 63 12.55 -2.99 -6.63
C ASN A 63 12.42 -1.52 -6.20
N PRO A 64 12.53 -1.20 -4.89
CA PRO A 64 12.49 0.18 -4.43
C PRO A 64 13.54 1.07 -5.11
N GLU A 65 14.76 0.57 -5.31
CA GLU A 65 15.85 1.29 -6.00
C GLU A 65 15.49 1.64 -7.45
N GLN A 66 14.95 0.67 -8.19
CA GLN A 66 14.52 0.87 -9.57
C GLN A 66 13.32 1.82 -9.66
N THR A 67 12.52 1.90 -8.60
CA THR A 67 11.44 2.88 -8.52
C THR A 67 12.01 4.29 -8.45
N VAL A 68 13.08 4.51 -7.67
CA VAL A 68 13.77 5.81 -7.60
C VAL A 68 14.32 6.21 -8.98
N VAL A 69 15.00 5.28 -9.66
CA VAL A 69 15.53 5.54 -11.02
C VAL A 69 14.41 5.91 -12.00
N LEU A 70 13.25 5.24 -11.94
CA LEU A 70 12.12 5.59 -12.78
C LEU A 70 11.60 7.01 -12.47
N LEU A 71 11.54 7.40 -11.19
CA LEU A 71 11.13 8.74 -10.79
C LEU A 71 12.10 9.83 -11.27
N GLU A 72 13.41 9.55 -11.25
CA GLU A 72 14.42 10.47 -11.81
C GLU A 72 14.21 10.67 -13.31
N ILE A 73 13.99 9.59 -14.08
CA ILE A 73 13.71 9.66 -15.51
C ILE A 73 12.45 10.47 -15.80
N ILE A 74 11.40 10.30 -14.99
CA ILE A 74 10.14 11.06 -15.11
C ILE A 74 10.36 12.54 -14.84
N ASN A 75 11.16 12.88 -13.83
CA ASN A 75 11.48 14.28 -13.50
C ASN A 75 12.33 14.95 -14.59
N GLU A 76 13.31 14.23 -15.15
CA GLU A 76 14.12 14.68 -16.28
C GLU A 76 13.26 14.89 -17.54
N ASN A 77 12.30 13.98 -17.79
CA ASN A 77 11.50 13.92 -19.01
C ASN A 77 10.01 14.06 -18.72
N ASN A 78 9.61 15.17 -18.11
CA ASN A 78 8.22 15.40 -17.69
C ASN A 78 7.21 15.45 -18.86
N ASP A 79 7.67 15.69 -20.08
CA ASP A 79 6.83 15.72 -21.29
C ASP A 79 6.85 14.38 -22.07
N ALA A 80 7.60 13.38 -21.62
CA ALA A 80 7.71 12.09 -22.30
C ALA A 80 6.43 11.26 -22.17
N THR A 81 6.13 10.52 -23.24
CA THR A 81 5.02 9.56 -23.25
C THR A 81 5.36 8.32 -22.42
N LEU A 82 4.34 7.57 -22.00
CA LEU A 82 4.53 6.33 -21.22
C LEU A 82 5.38 5.28 -21.97
N TRP A 83 5.35 5.28 -23.30
CA TRP A 83 6.15 4.37 -24.12
C TRP A 83 7.62 4.79 -24.13
N GLU A 84 7.90 6.07 -24.28
CA GLU A 84 9.26 6.63 -24.20
C GLU A 84 9.87 6.42 -22.81
N LEU A 85 9.08 6.62 -21.74
CA LEU A 85 9.51 6.32 -20.38
C LEU A 85 9.87 4.83 -20.20
N ALA A 86 9.13 3.93 -20.85
CA ALA A 86 9.44 2.49 -20.82
C ALA A 86 10.77 2.18 -21.49
N GLU A 87 11.02 2.80 -22.65
CA GLU A 87 12.26 2.61 -23.41
C GLU A 87 13.46 3.19 -22.68
N LEU A 88 13.32 4.41 -22.13
CA LEU A 88 14.37 5.05 -21.32
C LEU A 88 14.69 4.24 -20.07
N PHE A 89 13.67 3.69 -19.41
CA PHE A 89 13.85 2.83 -18.25
C PHE A 89 14.54 1.51 -18.60
N GLU A 90 14.16 0.87 -19.70
CA GLU A 90 14.80 -0.35 -20.20
C GLU A 90 16.28 -0.08 -20.55
N LYS A 91 16.60 1.07 -21.17
CA LYS A 91 17.99 1.46 -21.46
C LYS A 91 18.83 1.67 -20.20
N LYS A 92 18.29 2.27 -19.14
CA LYS A 92 19.04 2.52 -17.90
C LYS A 92 19.16 1.27 -16.99
N THR A 93 18.14 0.41 -16.94
CA THR A 93 18.06 -0.69 -15.96
C THR A 93 18.10 -2.09 -16.56
N GLY A 94 17.97 -2.24 -17.88
CA GLY A 94 17.86 -3.53 -18.56
C GLY A 94 16.53 -4.26 -18.33
N LEU A 95 15.57 -3.65 -17.62
CA LEU A 95 14.28 -4.26 -17.32
C LEU A 95 13.16 -3.69 -18.19
N LYS A 96 12.48 -4.59 -18.89
CA LYS A 96 11.32 -4.24 -19.71
C LYS A 96 10.05 -4.12 -18.87
N LEU A 97 9.49 -2.92 -18.83
CA LEU A 97 8.19 -2.63 -18.21
C LEU A 97 7.10 -2.43 -19.26
N SER A 98 5.86 -2.80 -18.93
CA SER A 98 4.71 -2.41 -19.73
C SER A 98 4.32 -0.96 -19.43
N THR A 99 3.75 -0.27 -20.42
CA THR A 99 3.17 1.07 -20.24
C THR A 99 2.17 1.13 -19.09
N SER A 100 1.38 0.07 -18.90
CA SER A 100 0.44 -0.08 -17.77
C SER A 100 1.12 -0.18 -16.40
N THR A 101 2.35 -0.69 -16.34
CA THR A 101 3.12 -0.74 -15.10
C THR A 101 3.62 0.66 -14.74
N ILE A 102 4.10 1.42 -15.73
CA ILE A 102 4.55 2.80 -15.56
C ILE A 102 3.40 3.71 -15.15
N ASP A 103 2.24 3.61 -15.82
CA ASP A 103 1.04 4.38 -15.46
C ASP A 103 0.60 4.12 -14.00
N ARG A 104 0.59 2.86 -13.56
CA ARG A 104 0.28 2.52 -12.16
C ARG A 104 1.26 3.13 -11.17
N ILE A 105 2.54 3.22 -11.53
CA ILE A 105 3.58 3.83 -10.71
C ILE A 105 3.40 5.34 -10.67
N ASN A 106 3.19 5.98 -11.82
CA ASN A 106 2.91 7.41 -11.91
C ASN A 106 1.71 7.80 -11.04
N ARG A 107 0.61 7.05 -11.13
CA ARG A 107 -0.58 7.25 -10.28
C ARG A 107 -0.31 7.00 -8.79
N LYS A 108 0.55 6.04 -8.45
CA LYS A 108 0.89 5.75 -7.05
C LYS A 108 1.66 6.91 -6.40
N PHE A 109 2.43 7.64 -7.19
CA PHE A 109 3.25 8.76 -6.73
C PHE A 109 2.68 10.13 -7.16
N ASP A 110 1.41 10.16 -7.60
CA ASP A 110 0.70 11.37 -8.04
C ASP A 110 1.44 12.22 -9.11
N TYR A 111 2.30 11.59 -9.91
CA TYR A 111 2.94 12.28 -11.04
C TYR A 111 1.91 12.50 -12.15
N THR A 112 1.60 13.77 -12.38
CA THR A 112 0.75 14.21 -13.48
C THR A 112 1.58 15.00 -14.47
N VAL A 113 1.38 14.75 -15.77
CA VAL A 113 2.01 15.52 -16.84
C VAL A 113 1.64 16.99 -16.65
N LYS A 114 2.63 17.88 -16.58
CA LYS A 114 2.35 19.32 -16.58
C LYS A 114 1.75 19.71 -17.93
N LYS A 115 0.47 20.10 -17.92
CA LYS A 115 -0.19 20.62 -19.13
C LYS A 115 0.40 21.98 -19.48
N LYS A 116 1.16 22.07 -20.57
CA LYS A 116 1.47 23.35 -21.20
C LYS A 116 0.24 23.76 -22.02
N HIS A 117 -0.45 24.79 -21.58
CA HIS A 117 -1.54 25.37 -22.36
C HIS A 117 -0.95 25.99 -23.63
N CYS A 118 -1.43 25.63 -24.82
CA CYS A 118 -1.09 26.32 -26.08
C CYS A 118 -1.70 27.74 -26.17
N MET A 119 -2.29 28.24 -25.09
CA MET A 119 -2.84 29.60 -24.97
C MET A 119 -1.98 30.40 -23.97
N PRO A 120 -1.74 31.71 -24.23
CA PRO A 120 -0.97 32.54 -23.31
C PRO A 120 -1.69 32.61 -21.96
N GLN A 121 -0.97 32.35 -20.87
CA GLN A 121 -1.51 32.40 -19.52
C GLN A 121 -1.86 33.85 -19.16
N LYS A 122 -3.09 34.09 -18.69
CA LYS A 122 -3.42 35.31 -17.94
C LYS A 122 -2.76 35.15 -16.57
N ASN A 123 -1.87 36.08 -16.20
CA ASN A 123 -1.16 36.07 -14.92
C ASN A 123 -2.14 35.94 -13.75
N ILE A 124 -2.21 34.76 -13.13
CA ILE A 124 -2.80 34.59 -11.81
C ILE A 124 -1.67 34.09 -10.93
N VAL A 125 -1.09 35.01 -10.17
CA VAL A 125 -0.06 34.71 -9.18
C VAL A 125 -0.72 33.86 -8.10
N ARG A 126 -0.32 32.59 -7.98
CA ARG A 126 -0.64 31.76 -6.81
C ARG A 126 0.64 31.66 -5.98
N GLU A 127 0.67 32.37 -4.87
CA GLU A 127 1.78 32.36 -3.93
C GLU A 127 1.98 30.94 -3.37
N PHE A 128 3.19 30.41 -3.55
CA PHE A 128 3.61 29.14 -2.97
C PHE A 128 3.89 29.34 -1.48
N ASN A 129 3.10 28.72 -0.61
CA ASN A 129 3.26 28.86 0.85
C ASN A 129 4.24 27.79 1.35
N LYS A 130 5.41 28.20 1.87
CA LYS A 130 6.50 27.32 2.35
C LYS A 130 6.18 26.50 3.62
N LYS A 131 4.92 26.46 4.09
CA LYS A 131 4.55 25.85 5.38
C LYS A 131 4.41 24.32 5.35
N ASP A 132 4.44 23.69 4.18
CA ASP A 132 4.22 22.23 4.06
C ASP A 132 5.51 21.40 4.25
N LEU A 133 6.65 22.05 4.48
CA LEU A 133 7.90 21.41 4.90
C LEU A 133 7.96 21.34 6.43
N ASN A 134 7.18 20.44 7.03
CA ASN A 134 7.47 19.98 8.39
C ASN A 134 7.14 18.50 8.55
N ILE A 135 7.95 17.65 7.92
CA ILE A 135 8.01 16.24 8.28
C ILE A 135 9.05 16.15 9.40
N GLY A 136 8.54 16.20 10.63
CA GLY A 136 9.31 15.98 11.84
C GLY A 136 10.01 14.63 11.79
N ILE A 137 11.31 14.69 12.02
CA ILE A 137 12.19 13.57 12.33
C ILE A 137 11.63 12.81 13.54
N LYS A 138 11.51 11.50 13.42
CA LYS A 138 11.78 10.55 14.49
C LYS A 138 12.38 9.29 13.91
#